data_AF-A0A1S8ZVH3-F1
#
_entry.id   AF-A0A1S8ZVH3-F1
#
_cell.length_a   1.000
_cell.length_b   1.000
_cell.length_c   1.000
_cell.angle_alpha   90.00
_cell.angle_beta   90.00
_cell.angle_gamma   90.00
#
_symmetry.space_group_name_H-M   'P 1'
#
loop_
_entity.id
_entity.type
_entity.pdbx_description
1 polymer ?
#
loop_
_entity_poly.entity_id
_entity_poly.type
_entity_poly.pdbx_seq_one_letter_code
_entity_poly.pdbx_strand_id
1 'polypeptide(L)'
;MKKDKLYLFTFLSLLVVVYICGYFSMNYLVGLSTEQFLKIQIESSKREAKEMASLISLQAQQNSDRKVIINNVQKSIEKTDTQTGFICMFDKTGKEICHPNPEKIGRMTGPDESYISTTHNEVNPEDFYSYLKNKTEGGGIRNYNNPKKDAEIIYLYPVKNTDWIIASHANLQSINKQVQDLKFYFILVYISTGALIVLLSFFMIRLFGSRYERKLEQKNENLFNEVLNLSKLNYDLTSYKSKLESNEQLKVQDISGSTANKKRILTHLKNEIVPLEIEQIAYIYMENTITYVKDVNGKISTSNSSLEEIYSELDNATFFRANRQFILAIKSIDKILKYGNNQLKIEVVPKSPIDVIISKNKAAEFKAWLNK
;
A
#
# COMPACT_ATOMS: atom_id res chain seq x y z
N MET A 1 -8.57 19.21 19.04
CA MET A 1 -7.12 19.45 18.86
C MET A 1 -6.67 18.75 17.57
N LYS A 2 -6.00 19.46 16.64
CA LYS A 2 -4.93 18.92 15.76
C LYS A 2 -5.26 18.33 14.36
N LYS A 3 -6.32 18.72 13.63
CA LYS A 3 -6.44 18.36 12.18
C LYS A 3 -5.20 18.84 11.38
N ASP A 4 -4.73 20.05 11.67
CA ASP A 4 -3.48 20.58 11.08
C ASP A 4 -2.24 19.75 11.44
N LYS A 5 -2.21 19.11 12.62
CA LYS A 5 -1.07 18.23 12.95
C LYS A 5 -1.13 16.93 12.18
N LEU A 6 -2.31 16.40 11.82
CA LEU A 6 -2.41 15.22 10.97
C LEU A 6 -1.80 15.51 9.59
N TYR A 7 -2.16 16.64 8.98
CA TYR A 7 -1.59 17.08 7.70
C TYR A 7 -0.08 17.36 7.80
N LEU A 8 0.39 17.89 8.92
CA LEU A 8 1.81 18.06 9.19
C LEU A 8 2.55 16.71 9.28
N PHE A 9 1.97 15.72 9.98
CA PHE A 9 2.59 14.40 10.11
C PHE A 9 2.58 13.62 8.79
N THR A 10 1.55 13.73 7.97
CA THR A 10 1.55 13.11 6.63
C THR A 10 2.56 13.77 5.71
N PHE A 11 2.68 15.10 5.74
CA PHE A 11 3.73 15.83 5.03
C PHE A 11 5.12 15.37 5.47
N LEU A 12 5.36 15.30 6.78
CA LEU A 12 6.65 14.88 7.33
C LEU A 12 6.98 13.43 6.97
N SER A 13 6.00 12.53 7.05
CA SER A 13 6.14 11.13 6.65
C SER A 13 6.50 11.00 5.17
N LEU A 14 5.78 11.72 4.29
CA LEU A 14 6.04 11.72 2.87
C LEU A 14 7.45 12.26 2.56
N LEU A 15 7.85 13.35 3.22
CA LEU A 15 9.19 13.92 3.10
C LEU A 15 10.25 12.87 3.48
N VAL A 16 10.10 12.22 4.63
CA VAL A 16 11.03 11.18 5.08
C VAL A 16 11.12 10.03 4.06
N VAL A 17 9.98 9.52 3.57
CA VAL A 17 9.97 8.41 2.61
C VAL A 17 10.63 8.80 1.28
N VAL A 18 10.25 9.94 0.70
CA VAL A 18 10.81 10.43 -0.57
C VAL A 18 12.32 10.65 -0.45
N TYR A 19 12.77 11.25 0.65
CA TYR A 19 14.19 11.53 0.83
C TYR A 19 15.02 10.28 1.20
N ILE A 20 14.47 9.32 1.95
CA ILE A 20 15.19 8.06 2.22
C ILE A 20 15.33 7.22 0.96
N CYS A 21 14.22 6.94 0.24
CA CYS A 21 14.28 6.17 -1.00
C CYS A 21 15.16 6.86 -2.04
N GLY A 22 15.04 8.18 -2.14
CA GLY A 22 15.83 8.99 -3.03
C GLY A 22 17.33 8.91 -2.74
N TYR A 23 17.74 8.96 -1.46
CA TYR A 23 19.16 8.87 -1.07
C TYR A 23 19.82 7.57 -1.57
N PHE A 24 19.17 6.43 -1.39
CA PHE A 24 19.70 5.14 -1.86
C PHE A 24 19.78 5.08 -3.39
N SER A 25 18.71 5.48 -4.08
CA SER A 25 18.67 5.51 -5.55
C SER A 25 19.74 6.44 -6.13
N MET A 26 19.90 7.61 -5.52
CA MET A 26 20.86 8.63 -5.90
C MET A 26 22.31 8.16 -5.76
N ASN A 27 22.66 7.56 -4.63
CA ASN A 27 24.00 6.99 -4.43
C ASN A 27 24.31 5.89 -5.45
N TYR A 28 23.33 5.05 -5.75
CA TYR A 28 23.47 4.01 -6.77
C TYR A 28 23.70 4.61 -8.17
N LEU A 29 22.88 5.59 -8.58
CA LEU A 29 23.00 6.25 -9.90
C LEU A 29 24.32 7.00 -10.06
N VAL A 30 24.79 7.69 -9.03
CA VAL A 30 26.10 8.35 -9.02
C VAL A 30 27.22 7.32 -9.20
N GLY A 31 27.14 6.18 -8.51
CA GLY A 31 28.11 5.09 -8.64
C GLY A 31 28.18 4.57 -10.07
N LEU A 32 27.02 4.20 -10.64
CA LEU A 32 26.93 3.74 -12.03
C LEU A 32 27.45 4.76 -13.04
N SER A 33 27.07 6.04 -12.87
CA SER A 33 27.48 7.10 -13.79
C SER A 33 28.99 7.35 -13.71
N THR A 34 29.57 7.27 -12.51
CA THR A 34 31.03 7.40 -12.30
C THR A 34 31.76 6.24 -12.96
N GLU A 35 31.29 5.01 -12.78
CA GLU A 35 31.88 3.81 -13.39
C GLU A 35 31.83 3.89 -14.92
N GLN A 36 30.67 4.24 -15.48
CA GLN A 36 30.51 4.40 -16.92
C GLN A 36 31.41 5.52 -17.47
N PHE A 37 31.50 6.64 -16.77
CA PHE A 37 32.38 7.75 -17.15
C PHE A 37 33.85 7.32 -17.18
N LEU A 38 34.32 6.65 -16.12
CA LEU A 38 35.69 6.14 -16.05
C LEU A 38 35.97 5.11 -17.15
N LYS A 39 35.02 4.23 -17.44
CA LYS A 39 35.12 3.25 -18.52
C LYS A 39 35.30 3.93 -19.88
N ILE A 40 34.48 4.95 -20.17
CA ILE A 40 34.59 5.73 -21.41
C ILE A 40 35.96 6.42 -21.49
N GLN A 41 36.44 6.97 -20.38
CA GLN A 41 37.75 7.62 -20.34
C GLN A 41 38.90 6.64 -20.65
N ILE A 42 38.88 5.45 -20.02
CA ILE A 42 39.88 4.40 -20.26
C ILE A 42 39.82 3.92 -21.72
N GLU A 43 38.62 3.70 -22.25
CA GLU A 43 38.44 3.25 -23.64
C GLU A 43 38.90 4.32 -24.65
N SER A 44 38.66 5.61 -24.37
CA SER A 44 39.19 6.70 -25.19
C SER A 44 40.71 6.74 -25.17
N SER A 45 41.33 6.67 -23.99
CA SER A 45 42.80 6.64 -23.86
C SER A 45 43.42 5.45 -24.59
N LYS A 46 42.81 4.26 -24.48
CA LYS A 46 43.24 3.07 -25.22
C LYS A 46 43.16 3.26 -26.73
N ARG A 47 42.03 3.81 -27.22
CA ARG A 47 41.82 4.08 -28.63
C ARG A 47 42.82 5.11 -29.16
N GLU A 48 43.00 6.22 -28.46
CA GLU A 48 43.95 7.28 -28.81
C GLU A 48 45.39 6.77 -28.92
N ALA A 49 45.86 6.00 -27.94
CA ALA A 49 47.19 5.40 -27.98
C ALA A 49 47.36 4.44 -29.17
N LYS A 50 46.35 3.61 -29.44
CA LYS A 50 46.37 2.64 -30.54
C LYS A 50 46.36 3.33 -31.91
N GLU A 51 45.51 4.33 -32.11
CA GLU A 51 45.43 5.07 -33.38
C GLU A 51 46.74 5.83 -33.64
N MET A 52 47.29 6.53 -32.64
CA MET A 52 48.59 7.20 -32.78
C MET A 52 49.71 6.20 -33.07
N ALA A 53 49.76 5.07 -32.38
CA ALA A 53 50.76 4.04 -32.66
C ALA A 53 50.62 3.43 -34.06
N SER A 54 49.39 3.25 -34.55
CA SER A 54 49.11 2.78 -35.91
C SER A 54 49.62 3.77 -36.96
N LEU A 55 49.35 5.08 -36.76
CA LEU A 55 49.83 6.14 -37.64
C LEU A 55 51.37 6.23 -37.67
N ILE A 56 52.01 6.13 -36.50
CA ILE A 56 53.48 6.15 -36.40
C ILE A 56 54.08 4.89 -37.03
N SER A 57 53.46 3.72 -36.83
CA SER A 57 53.87 2.48 -37.49
C SER A 57 53.80 2.60 -39.01
N LEU A 58 52.77 3.24 -39.55
CA LEU A 58 52.65 3.48 -40.99
C LEU A 58 53.76 4.42 -41.49
N GLN A 59 54.03 5.52 -40.76
CA GLN A 59 55.13 6.42 -41.11
C GLN A 59 56.49 5.73 -41.03
N ALA A 60 56.72 4.87 -40.04
CA ALA A 60 57.95 4.10 -39.90
C ALA A 60 58.16 3.06 -41.01
N GLN A 61 57.07 2.55 -41.60
CA GLN A 61 57.15 1.68 -42.78
C GLN A 61 57.50 2.46 -44.05
N GLN A 62 57.01 3.69 -44.19
CA GLN A 62 57.19 4.50 -45.39
C GLN A 62 58.48 5.34 -45.38
N ASN A 63 58.96 5.75 -44.20
CA ASN A 63 60.11 6.64 -44.04
C ASN A 63 61.08 6.05 -43.00
N SER A 64 62.34 5.87 -43.38
CA SER A 64 63.37 5.31 -42.49
C SER A 64 64.01 6.35 -41.56
N ASP A 65 63.80 7.66 -41.78
CA ASP A 65 64.37 8.69 -40.92
C ASP A 65 63.58 8.85 -39.62
N ARG A 66 64.09 8.20 -38.57
CA ARG A 66 63.54 8.28 -37.21
C ARG A 66 63.40 9.72 -36.70
N LYS A 67 64.30 10.64 -37.07
CA LYS A 67 64.25 12.03 -36.60
C LYS A 67 63.07 12.78 -37.20
N VAL A 68 62.77 12.53 -38.47
CA VAL A 68 61.62 13.12 -39.16
C VAL A 68 60.31 12.67 -38.50
N ILE A 69 60.18 11.38 -38.20
CA ILE A 69 58.98 10.84 -37.54
C ILE A 69 58.80 11.43 -36.14
N ILE A 70 59.87 11.45 -35.33
CA ILE A 70 59.84 12.06 -33.99
C ILE A 70 59.41 13.54 -34.07
N ASN A 71 59.97 14.30 -35.01
CA ASN A 71 59.62 15.71 -35.19
C ASN A 71 58.15 15.88 -35.63
N ASN A 72 57.65 15.01 -36.51
CA ASN A 72 56.25 15.04 -36.93
C ASN A 72 55.30 14.73 -35.76
N VAL A 73 55.60 13.68 -34.99
CA VAL A 73 54.83 13.31 -33.79
C VAL A 73 54.86 14.45 -32.78
N GLN A 74 56.03 15.01 -32.50
CA GLN A 74 56.18 16.13 -31.57
C GLN A 74 55.33 17.33 -32.02
N LYS A 75 55.39 17.73 -33.28
CA LYS A 75 54.57 18.83 -33.82
C LYS A 75 53.07 18.57 -33.72
N SER A 76 52.64 17.31 -33.84
CA SER A 76 51.22 16.93 -33.73
C SER A 76 50.69 16.98 -32.30
N ILE A 77 51.54 16.79 -31.29
CA ILE A 77 51.13 16.77 -29.87
C ILE A 77 51.53 18.04 -29.12
N GLU A 78 52.44 18.84 -29.66
CA GLU A 78 52.89 20.10 -29.06
C GLU A 78 51.72 21.09 -28.95
N LYS A 79 51.58 21.75 -27.80
CA LYS A 79 50.50 22.70 -27.50
C LYS A 79 49.09 22.12 -27.59
N THR A 80 48.94 20.80 -27.54
CA THR A 80 47.64 20.19 -27.29
C THR A 80 47.18 20.48 -25.85
N ASP A 81 45.88 20.55 -25.63
CA ASP A 81 45.33 20.72 -24.29
C ASP A 81 45.72 19.51 -23.43
N THR A 82 46.32 19.77 -22.27
CA THR A 82 46.78 18.74 -21.32
C THR A 82 45.88 18.65 -20.08
N GLN A 83 44.80 19.44 -20.02
CA GLN A 83 43.93 19.51 -18.84
C GLN A 83 43.17 18.21 -18.59
N THR A 84 42.65 17.55 -19.64
CA THR A 84 41.87 16.30 -19.53
C THR A 84 42.75 15.06 -19.70
N GLY A 85 43.80 15.17 -20.49
CA GLY A 85 44.71 14.09 -20.80
C GLY A 85 45.69 14.52 -21.88
N PHE A 86 46.66 13.67 -22.18
CA PHE A 86 47.61 13.93 -23.25
C PHE A 86 48.29 12.64 -23.72
N ILE A 87 48.98 12.72 -24.86
CA ILE A 87 49.75 11.61 -25.41
C ILE A 87 51.23 11.95 -25.36
N CYS A 88 52.07 10.99 -24.97
CA CYS A 88 53.52 11.10 -25.10
C CYS A 88 54.11 9.80 -25.68
N MET A 89 55.40 9.86 -26.04
CA MET A 89 56.10 8.73 -26.65
C MET A 89 57.40 8.47 -25.91
N PHE A 90 57.64 7.20 -25.58
CA PHE A 90 58.85 6.71 -24.91
C PHE A 90 59.69 5.84 -25.84
N ASP A 91 61.00 5.79 -25.60
CA ASP A 91 61.84 4.72 -26.14
C ASP A 91 61.86 3.49 -25.22
N LYS A 92 62.47 2.39 -25.70
CA LYS A 92 62.70 1.16 -24.94
C LYS A 92 63.47 1.33 -23.61
N THR A 93 64.10 2.49 -23.39
CA THR A 93 64.82 2.80 -22.15
C THR A 93 63.98 3.61 -21.18
N GLY A 94 62.72 3.93 -21.54
CA GLY A 94 61.85 4.77 -20.72
C GLY A 94 62.21 6.26 -20.78
N LYS A 95 62.96 6.69 -21.80
CA LYS A 95 63.22 8.10 -22.07
C LYS A 95 62.05 8.69 -22.84
N GLU A 96 61.50 9.80 -22.35
CA GLU A 96 60.48 10.57 -23.07
C GLU A 96 61.09 11.19 -24.34
N ILE A 97 60.59 10.81 -25.52
CA ILE A 97 61.06 11.31 -26.82
C ILE A 97 60.14 12.41 -27.35
N CYS A 98 58.83 12.30 -27.11
CA CYS A 98 57.86 13.32 -27.46
C CYS A 98 56.93 13.59 -26.29
N HIS A 99 56.64 14.86 -26.02
CA HIS A 99 55.74 15.28 -24.95
C HIS A 99 55.07 16.63 -25.33
N PRO A 100 53.78 16.86 -24.99
CA PRO A 100 53.07 18.10 -25.32
C PRO A 100 53.74 19.37 -24.80
N ASN A 101 54.34 19.29 -23.60
CA ASN A 101 55.30 20.25 -23.07
C ASN A 101 56.74 19.83 -23.45
N PRO A 102 57.43 20.55 -24.36
CA PRO A 102 58.78 20.22 -24.80
C PRO A 102 59.85 20.19 -23.70
N GLU A 103 59.66 20.90 -22.58
CA GLU A 103 60.62 20.94 -21.46
C GLU A 103 60.72 19.61 -20.70
N LYS A 104 59.80 18.67 -20.97
CA LYS A 104 59.82 17.33 -20.40
C LYS A 104 60.52 16.31 -21.29
N ILE A 105 60.75 16.63 -22.56
CA ILE A 105 61.44 15.74 -23.49
C ILE A 105 62.86 15.44 -22.98
N GLY A 106 63.26 14.18 -23.09
CA GLY A 106 64.57 13.69 -22.71
C GLY A 106 64.69 13.29 -21.25
N ARG A 107 63.64 13.48 -20.42
CA ARG A 107 63.60 12.96 -19.06
C ARG A 107 63.52 11.43 -19.08
N MET A 108 64.25 10.81 -18.16
CA MET A 108 64.16 9.39 -17.88
C MET A 108 63.11 9.20 -16.80
N THR A 109 62.05 8.43 -17.09
CA THR A 109 61.15 7.97 -16.03
C THR A 109 61.71 6.69 -15.44
N GLY A 110 62.50 6.83 -14.38
CA GLY A 110 63.01 5.69 -13.62
C GLY A 110 61.92 4.99 -12.79
N PRO A 111 62.13 3.74 -12.36
CA PRO A 111 61.22 3.03 -11.46
C PRO A 111 60.90 3.87 -10.22
N ASP A 112 61.89 4.55 -9.64
CA ASP A 112 61.72 5.32 -8.41
C ASP A 112 60.87 6.61 -8.57
N GLU A 113 60.55 7.00 -9.80
CA GLU A 113 59.80 8.23 -10.09
C GLU A 113 58.33 8.00 -10.46
N SER A 114 57.96 6.78 -10.89
CA SER A 114 56.63 6.47 -11.40
C SER A 114 56.29 4.99 -11.26
N TYR A 115 55.08 4.70 -10.81
CA TYR A 115 54.57 3.34 -10.64
C TYR A 115 53.16 3.20 -11.19
N ILE A 116 52.84 2.03 -11.73
CA ILE A 116 51.49 1.68 -12.19
C ILE A 116 50.83 0.75 -11.18
N SER A 117 49.58 1.03 -10.84
CA SER A 117 48.70 0.12 -10.11
C SER A 117 47.65 -0.46 -11.07
N THR A 118 47.66 -1.78 -11.22
CA THR A 118 46.67 -2.56 -12.00
C THR A 118 45.49 -3.02 -11.12
N THR A 119 45.68 -3.06 -9.80
CA THR A 119 44.69 -3.39 -8.77
C THR A 119 44.91 -2.54 -7.53
N HIS A 120 43.85 -2.22 -6.77
CA HIS A 120 43.90 -1.31 -5.61
C HIS A 120 44.86 -1.70 -4.48
N ASN A 121 45.48 -2.88 -4.49
CA ASN A 121 46.19 -3.43 -3.33
C ASN A 121 47.71 -3.58 -3.49
N GLU A 122 48.26 -3.60 -4.70
CA GLU A 122 49.72 -3.69 -4.88
C GLU A 122 50.22 -2.64 -5.87
N VAL A 123 51.16 -1.83 -5.39
CA VAL A 123 51.82 -0.77 -6.12
C VAL A 123 53.25 -1.27 -6.38
N ASN A 124 53.58 -1.53 -7.65
CA ASN A 124 54.93 -1.96 -8.02
C ASN A 124 55.52 -1.02 -9.08
N PRO A 125 56.61 -0.30 -8.76
CA PRO A 125 57.33 0.53 -9.73
C PRO A 125 57.92 -0.25 -10.92
N GLU A 126 58.24 -1.54 -10.74
CA GLU A 126 58.77 -2.36 -11.83
C GLU A 126 57.74 -2.66 -12.90
N ASP A 127 56.44 -2.61 -12.59
CA ASP A 127 55.39 -2.94 -13.54
C ASP A 127 55.41 -1.98 -14.73
N PHE A 128 55.51 -0.68 -14.48
CA PHE A 128 55.61 0.33 -15.54
C PHE A 128 56.81 0.10 -16.44
N TYR A 129 57.97 -0.13 -15.83
CA TYR A 129 59.21 -0.33 -16.56
C TYR A 129 59.21 -1.66 -17.32
N SER A 130 58.52 -2.69 -16.79
CA SER A 130 58.32 -3.96 -17.47
C SER A 130 57.48 -3.79 -18.75
N TYR A 131 56.44 -2.95 -18.72
CA TYR A 131 55.66 -2.61 -19.93
C TYR A 131 56.53 -1.93 -20.98
N LEU A 132 57.40 -0.99 -20.55
CA LEU A 132 58.32 -0.29 -21.43
C LEU A 132 59.39 -1.20 -22.04
N LYS A 133 60.00 -2.06 -21.20
CA LYS A 133 61.10 -2.95 -21.60
C LYS A 133 60.61 -4.11 -22.47
N ASN A 134 59.49 -4.73 -22.10
CA ASN A 134 58.95 -5.90 -22.79
C ASN A 134 58.05 -5.53 -23.98
N LYS A 135 57.80 -4.23 -24.21
CA LYS A 135 56.89 -3.72 -25.25
C LYS A 135 55.50 -4.36 -25.16
N THR A 136 55.00 -4.54 -23.94
CA THR A 136 53.66 -5.08 -23.70
C THR A 136 52.63 -3.96 -23.64
N GLU A 137 51.42 -4.21 -24.11
CA GLU A 137 50.31 -3.31 -23.85
C GLU A 137 49.86 -3.45 -22.39
N GLY A 138 49.40 -2.35 -21.81
CA GLY A 138 48.99 -2.33 -20.41
C GLY A 138 48.41 -1.00 -20.00
N GLY A 139 47.62 -1.00 -18.94
CA GLY A 139 47.07 0.23 -18.39
C GLY A 139 46.90 0.13 -16.88
N GLY A 140 46.70 1.29 -16.27
CA GLY A 140 46.47 1.40 -14.83
C GLY A 140 46.59 2.83 -14.36
N ILE A 141 46.69 3.00 -13.05
CA ILE A 141 46.89 4.32 -12.45
C ILE A 141 48.39 4.55 -12.26
N ARG A 142 48.92 5.53 -13.00
CA ARG A 142 50.27 6.06 -12.78
C ARG A 142 50.24 7.06 -11.64
N ASN A 143 51.04 6.81 -10.63
CA ASN A 143 51.30 7.79 -9.59
C ASN A 143 52.76 8.20 -9.62
N TYR A 144 53.02 9.41 -9.12
CA TYR A 144 54.36 9.97 -9.03
C TYR A 144 54.84 9.93 -7.58
N ASN A 145 56.13 9.65 -7.37
CA ASN A 145 56.75 9.71 -6.04
C ASN A 145 56.76 11.15 -5.45
N ASN A 146 56.53 12.16 -6.30
CA ASN A 146 56.43 13.54 -5.87
C ASN A 146 54.96 13.92 -5.57
N PRO A 147 54.61 14.30 -4.32
CA PRO A 147 53.24 14.67 -3.94
C PRO A 147 52.71 15.93 -4.66
N LYS A 148 53.58 16.69 -5.35
CA LYS A 148 53.17 17.83 -6.18
C LYS A 148 52.71 17.45 -7.59
N LYS A 149 52.84 16.19 -7.98
CA LYS A 149 52.40 15.69 -9.30
C LYS A 149 51.16 14.83 -9.12
N ASP A 150 50.10 15.20 -9.82
CA ASP A 150 48.84 14.48 -9.76
C ASP A 150 48.94 13.09 -10.42
N ALA A 151 48.18 12.14 -9.89
CA ALA A 151 48.04 10.82 -10.48
C ALA A 151 47.32 10.90 -11.84
N GLU A 152 47.62 9.94 -12.72
CA GLU A 152 47.10 9.87 -14.08
C GLU A 152 46.65 8.44 -14.38
N ILE A 153 45.59 8.27 -15.15
CA ILE A 153 45.32 6.98 -15.79
C ILE A 153 46.25 6.90 -17.00
N ILE A 154 47.02 5.83 -17.10
CA ILE A 154 47.93 5.62 -18.22
C ILE A 154 47.52 4.36 -19.00
N TYR A 155 47.61 4.45 -20.32
CA TYR A 155 47.55 3.29 -21.20
C TYR A 155 48.75 3.29 -22.15
N LEU A 156 49.48 2.18 -22.16
CA LEU A 156 50.67 1.96 -22.95
C LEU A 156 50.35 1.07 -24.15
N TYR A 157 50.81 1.49 -25.32
CA TYR A 157 50.65 0.74 -26.54
C TYR A 157 51.95 0.74 -27.37
N PRO A 158 52.52 -0.44 -27.70
CA PRO A 158 53.75 -0.52 -28.47
C PRO A 158 53.52 -0.14 -29.94
N VAL A 159 54.47 0.60 -30.51
CA VAL A 159 54.45 0.95 -31.93
C VAL A 159 55.12 -0.14 -32.74
N LYS A 160 54.37 -0.81 -33.62
CA LYS A 160 54.88 -1.88 -34.48
C LYS A 160 56.06 -1.41 -35.33
N ASN A 161 57.03 -2.30 -35.56
CA ASN A 161 58.25 -2.06 -36.34
C ASN A 161 59.18 -0.96 -35.78
N THR A 162 59.02 -0.57 -34.52
CA THR A 162 59.89 0.43 -33.87
C THR A 162 60.27 0.02 -32.44
N ASP A 163 61.10 0.84 -31.81
CA ASP A 163 61.45 0.75 -30.38
C ASP A 163 60.64 1.72 -29.52
N TRP A 164 59.53 2.23 -30.05
CA TRP A 164 58.74 3.26 -29.40
C TRP A 164 57.47 2.70 -28.78
N ILE A 165 57.03 3.36 -27.71
CA ILE A 165 55.79 3.07 -27.00
C ILE A 165 55.04 4.37 -26.86
N ILE A 166 53.76 4.35 -27.20
CA ILE A 166 52.85 5.47 -27.00
C ILE A 166 52.17 5.30 -25.66
N ALA A 167 52.16 6.36 -24.87
CA ALA A 167 51.42 6.46 -23.63
C ALA A 167 50.31 7.50 -23.78
N SER A 168 49.07 7.11 -23.54
CA SER A 168 47.97 8.04 -23.32
C SER A 168 47.77 8.22 -21.82
N HIS A 169 47.66 9.48 -21.40
CA HIS A 169 47.49 9.93 -20.04
C HIS A 169 46.11 10.56 -19.92
N ALA A 170 45.38 10.26 -18.85
CA ALA A 170 44.18 10.99 -18.46
C ALA A 170 44.35 11.56 -17.04
N ASN A 171 44.09 12.85 -16.89
CA ASN A 171 44.34 13.57 -15.65
C ASN A 171 43.29 13.20 -14.59
N LEU A 172 43.71 12.57 -13.49
CA LEU A 172 42.80 12.11 -12.45
C LEU A 172 42.14 13.26 -11.68
N GLN A 173 42.81 14.40 -11.54
CA GLN A 173 42.25 15.59 -10.89
C GLN A 173 41.11 16.19 -11.73
N SER A 174 41.30 16.30 -13.05
CA SER A 174 40.27 16.76 -13.98
C SER A 174 39.08 15.81 -14.00
N ILE A 175 39.33 14.51 -14.07
CA ILE A 175 38.30 13.46 -13.98
C ILE A 175 37.53 13.56 -12.65
N ASN A 176 38.24 13.67 -11.53
CA ASN A 176 37.62 13.76 -10.21
C ASN A 176 36.76 15.03 -10.08
N LYS A 177 37.23 16.16 -10.62
CA LYS A 177 36.44 17.39 -10.67
C LYS A 177 35.16 17.22 -11.49
N GLN A 178 35.25 16.62 -12.68
CA GLN A 178 34.08 16.34 -13.51
C GLN A 178 33.10 15.38 -12.82
N VAL A 179 33.60 14.37 -12.10
CA VAL A 179 32.79 13.46 -11.29
C VAL A 179 32.14 14.20 -10.10
N GLN A 180 32.83 15.16 -9.47
CA GLN A 180 32.25 16.00 -8.42
C GLN A 180 31.16 16.93 -8.95
N ASP A 181 31.38 17.55 -10.11
CA ASP A 181 30.38 18.38 -10.79
C ASP A 181 29.14 17.54 -11.14
N LEU A 182 29.36 16.33 -11.69
CA LEU A 182 28.29 15.38 -11.97
C LEU A 182 27.50 15.03 -10.70
N LYS A 183 28.19 14.70 -9.60
CA LYS A 183 27.57 14.45 -8.29
C LYS A 183 26.73 15.64 -7.82
N PHE A 184 27.27 16.85 -7.94
CA PHE A 184 26.58 18.07 -7.56
C PHE A 184 25.28 18.26 -8.35
N TYR A 185 25.30 18.09 -9.67
CA TYR A 185 24.09 18.21 -10.50
C TYR A 185 23.04 17.17 -10.14
N PHE A 186 23.43 15.93 -9.94
CA PHE A 186 22.49 14.90 -9.51
C PHE A 186 21.87 15.22 -8.14
N ILE A 187 22.65 15.73 -7.16
CA ILE A 187 22.12 16.15 -5.85
C ILE A 187 21.12 17.31 -6.01
N LEU A 188 21.45 18.29 -6.85
CA LEU A 188 20.59 19.44 -7.12
C LEU A 188 19.26 19.02 -7.76
N VAL A 189 19.31 18.15 -8.78
CA VAL A 189 18.11 17.58 -9.41
C VAL A 189 17.30 16.79 -8.39
N TYR A 190 17.96 15.99 -7.56
CA TYR A 190 17.31 15.18 -6.55
C TYR A 190 16.57 16.03 -5.50
N ILE A 191 17.21 17.08 -4.95
CA ILE A 191 16.57 17.97 -3.96
C ILE A 191 15.40 18.73 -4.60
N SER A 192 15.60 19.28 -5.80
CA SER A 192 14.55 20.07 -6.48
C SER A 192 13.34 19.22 -6.88
N THR A 193 13.56 18.04 -7.47
CA THR A 193 12.47 17.12 -7.84
C THR A 193 11.81 16.49 -6.63
N GLY A 194 12.57 16.12 -5.59
CA GLY A 194 12.04 15.63 -4.32
C GLY A 194 11.13 16.65 -3.63
N ALA A 195 11.55 17.92 -3.57
CA ALA A 195 10.73 19.01 -3.05
C ALA A 195 9.45 19.21 -3.87
N LEU A 196 9.53 19.17 -5.20
CA LEU A 196 8.38 19.29 -6.09
C LEU A 196 7.36 18.15 -5.88
N ILE A 197 7.83 16.91 -5.80
CA ILE A 197 6.99 15.72 -5.53
C ILE A 197 6.28 15.88 -4.19
N VAL A 198 7.01 16.23 -3.13
CA VAL A 198 6.43 16.41 -1.80
C VAL A 198 5.36 17.50 -1.79
N LEU A 199 5.61 18.63 -2.48
CA LEU A 199 4.66 19.73 -2.59
C LEU A 199 3.39 19.33 -3.35
N LEU A 200 3.54 18.68 -4.51
CA LEU A 200 2.40 18.21 -5.32
C LEU A 200 1.57 17.16 -4.57
N SER A 201 2.22 16.19 -3.94
CA SER A 201 1.55 15.18 -3.12
C SER A 201 0.83 15.79 -1.93
N PHE A 202 1.43 16.77 -1.24
CA PHE A 202 0.77 17.49 -0.15
C PHE A 202 -0.49 18.22 -0.63
N PHE A 203 -0.41 18.94 -1.75
CA PHE A 203 -1.56 19.62 -2.32
C PHE A 203 -2.68 18.65 -2.70
N MET A 204 -2.32 17.51 -3.31
CA MET A 204 -3.29 16.45 -3.65
C MET A 204 -3.96 15.88 -2.41
N ILE A 205 -3.19 15.54 -1.37
CA ILE A 205 -3.74 15.03 -0.10
C ILE A 205 -4.72 16.06 0.50
N ARG A 206 -4.40 17.35 0.45
CA ARG A 206 -5.28 18.41 0.96
C ARG A 206 -6.58 18.55 0.15
N LEU A 207 -6.49 18.48 -1.18
CA LEU A 207 -7.64 18.61 -2.06
C LEU A 207 -8.61 17.43 -1.89
N PHE A 208 -8.09 16.20 -1.86
CA PHE A 208 -8.91 15.00 -1.64
C PHE A 208 -9.43 14.91 -0.21
N GLY A 209 -8.59 15.21 0.79
CA GLY A 209 -8.97 15.22 2.20
C GLY A 209 -10.15 16.16 2.46
N SER A 210 -10.08 17.40 1.98
CA SER A 210 -11.17 18.37 2.13
C SER A 210 -12.47 17.92 1.45
N ARG A 211 -12.38 17.33 0.24
CA ARG A 211 -13.54 16.79 -0.49
C ARG A 211 -14.19 15.63 0.29
N TYR A 212 -13.38 14.74 0.86
CA TYR A 212 -13.86 13.60 1.63
C TYR A 212 -14.46 14.03 2.97
N GLU A 213 -13.81 14.95 3.68
CA GLU A 213 -14.31 15.52 4.94
C GLU A 213 -15.69 16.17 4.76
N ARG A 214 -15.89 16.99 3.71
CA ARG A 214 -17.20 17.58 3.41
C ARG A 214 -18.31 16.56 3.20
N LYS A 215 -18.01 15.45 2.51
CA LYS A 215 -18.97 14.35 2.34
C LYS A 215 -19.28 13.66 3.67
N LEU A 216 -18.28 13.52 4.53
CA LEU A 216 -18.43 12.91 5.84
C LEU A 216 -19.29 13.79 6.78
N GLU A 217 -19.05 15.10 6.76
CA GLU A 217 -19.82 16.08 7.53
C GLU A 217 -21.29 16.10 7.10
N GLN A 218 -21.58 16.14 5.80
CA GLN A 218 -22.94 16.04 5.29
C GLN A 218 -23.64 14.74 5.73
N LYS A 219 -22.93 13.60 5.68
CA LYS A 219 -23.48 12.32 6.12
C LYS A 219 -23.76 12.31 7.63
N ASN A 220 -22.87 12.89 8.44
CA ASN A 220 -23.07 13.03 9.88
C ASN A 220 -24.23 13.96 10.23
N GLU A 221 -24.37 15.10 9.55
CA GLU A 221 -25.52 16.01 9.73
C GLU A 221 -26.84 15.31 9.38
N ASN A 222 -26.88 14.59 8.25
CA ASN A 222 -28.06 13.82 7.87
C ASN A 222 -28.42 12.77 8.92
N LEU A 223 -27.43 12.01 9.41
CA LEU A 223 -27.65 11.02 10.47
C LEU A 223 -28.16 11.67 11.76
N PHE A 224 -27.60 12.81 12.13
CA PHE A 224 -28.01 13.56 13.32
C PHE A 224 -29.44 14.06 13.20
N ASN A 225 -29.82 14.60 12.04
CA ASN A 225 -31.19 15.05 11.77
C ASN A 225 -32.19 13.89 11.80
N GLU A 226 -31.80 12.72 11.29
CA GLU A 226 -32.64 11.51 11.33
C GLU A 226 -32.85 11.02 12.76
N VAL A 227 -31.79 10.98 13.59
CA VAL A 227 -31.90 10.66 15.02
C VAL A 227 -32.75 11.68 15.78
N LEU A 228 -32.57 12.98 15.50
CA LEU A 228 -33.38 14.04 16.10
C LEU A 228 -34.86 13.88 15.74
N ASN A 229 -35.16 13.55 14.47
CA ASN A 229 -36.52 13.31 14.01
C ASN A 229 -37.16 12.12 14.72
N LEU A 230 -36.44 10.98 14.81
CA LEU A 230 -36.89 9.81 15.55
C LEU A 230 -37.12 10.10 17.03
N SER A 231 -36.25 10.89 17.67
CA SER A 231 -36.42 11.31 19.06
C SER A 231 -37.66 12.17 19.26
N LYS A 232 -37.95 13.11 18.34
CA LYS A 232 -39.16 13.93 18.38
C LYS A 232 -40.41 13.07 18.22
N LEU A 233 -40.39 12.14 17.26
CA LEU A 233 -41.50 11.22 17.03
C LEU A 233 -41.79 10.37 18.28
N ASN A 234 -40.75 9.84 18.92
CA ASN A 234 -40.89 9.09 20.17
C ASN A 234 -41.44 9.95 21.32
N TYR A 235 -40.95 11.19 21.46
CA TYR A 235 -41.48 12.13 22.46
C TYR A 235 -42.96 12.43 22.22
N ASP A 236 -43.34 12.74 20.97
CA ASP A 236 -44.72 13.02 20.59
C ASP A 236 -45.63 11.81 20.89
N LEU A 237 -45.22 10.60 20.52
CA LEU A 237 -45.95 9.36 20.85
C LEU A 237 -46.14 9.18 22.36
N THR A 238 -45.11 9.46 23.16
CA THR A 238 -45.18 9.37 24.63
C THR A 238 -46.13 10.44 25.20
N SER A 239 -46.10 11.65 24.66
CA SER A 239 -47.01 12.73 25.04
C SER A 239 -48.47 12.43 24.65
N TYR A 240 -48.70 11.75 23.51
CA TYR A 240 -50.02 11.29 23.12
C TYR A 240 -50.53 10.17 24.03
N LYS A 241 -49.69 9.18 24.37
CA LYS A 241 -50.05 8.13 25.34
C LYS A 241 -50.44 8.71 26.69
N SER A 242 -49.62 9.59 27.26
CA SER A 242 -49.95 10.24 28.55
C SER A 242 -51.23 11.10 28.48
N LYS A 243 -51.48 11.80 27.36
CA LYS A 243 -52.76 12.50 27.14
C LYS A 243 -53.95 11.54 27.09
N LEU A 244 -53.81 10.40 26.43
CA LEU A 244 -54.85 9.35 26.39
C LEU A 244 -55.10 8.78 27.79
N GLU A 245 -54.06 8.46 28.54
CA GLU A 245 -54.18 8.00 29.95
C GLU A 245 -54.85 9.05 30.85
N SER A 246 -54.55 10.34 30.65
CA SER A 246 -55.20 11.44 31.39
C SER A 246 -56.66 11.66 30.99
N ASN A 247 -57.01 11.45 29.71
CA ASN A 247 -58.39 11.49 29.22
C ASN A 247 -59.19 10.25 29.64
N GLU A 248 -58.53 9.11 29.81
CA GLU A 248 -59.12 7.93 30.44
C GLU A 248 -59.40 8.22 31.93
N GLN A 249 -58.48 8.86 32.66
CA GLN A 249 -58.75 9.27 34.05
C GLN A 249 -59.91 10.27 34.22
N LEU A 250 -60.13 11.18 33.25
CA LEU A 250 -61.30 12.08 33.24
C LEU A 250 -62.61 11.37 32.82
N LYS A 251 -62.53 10.20 32.18
CA LYS A 251 -63.70 9.34 31.89
C LYS A 251 -63.95 8.28 32.95
N VAL A 252 -63.00 8.00 33.84
CA VAL A 252 -63.07 6.91 34.84
C VAL A 252 -63.80 7.32 36.14
N GLN A 253 -64.23 8.57 36.28
CA GLN A 253 -65.11 8.95 37.40
C GLN A 253 -66.58 8.58 37.18
N ASP A 254 -66.96 8.13 35.98
CA ASP A 254 -68.22 7.46 35.71
C ASP A 254 -67.95 6.10 35.07
N ILE A 255 -68.55 5.05 35.64
CA ILE A 255 -68.42 3.62 35.30
C ILE A 255 -67.35 2.90 36.13
N SER A 256 -67.63 2.81 37.42
CA SER A 256 -67.42 1.55 38.14
C SER A 256 -68.36 0.48 37.57
N GLY A 257 -67.82 -0.62 37.03
CA GLY A 257 -68.60 -1.84 36.83
C GLY A 257 -68.18 -2.72 35.65
N SER A 258 -67.65 -3.90 35.99
CA SER A 258 -67.58 -5.15 35.19
C SER A 258 -66.33 -5.38 34.34
N THR A 259 -65.50 -6.31 34.82
CA THR A 259 -64.68 -7.22 34.03
C THR A 259 -65.56 -7.98 33.05
N ALA A 260 -65.84 -7.39 31.89
CA ALA A 260 -66.47 -8.09 30.79
C ALA A 260 -65.37 -8.79 29.99
N ASN A 261 -65.23 -10.11 30.18
CA ASN A 261 -64.55 -10.98 29.23
C ASN A 261 -65.01 -10.61 27.81
N LYS A 262 -64.10 -10.15 26.94
CA LYS A 262 -64.42 -9.90 25.54
C LYS A 262 -64.99 -11.20 24.99
N LYS A 263 -66.13 -11.16 24.30
CA LYS A 263 -66.76 -12.37 23.73
C LYS A 263 -66.28 -12.68 22.31
N ARG A 264 -65.62 -11.71 21.66
CA ARG A 264 -65.23 -11.76 20.25
C ARG A 264 -63.85 -11.14 20.03
N ILE A 265 -63.05 -11.74 19.15
CA ILE A 265 -61.77 -11.23 18.66
C ILE A 265 -61.95 -10.82 17.20
N LEU A 266 -61.42 -9.65 16.84
CA LEU A 266 -61.40 -9.20 15.45
C LEU A 266 -60.26 -9.91 14.72
N THR A 267 -60.59 -10.67 13.67
CA THR A 267 -59.62 -11.35 12.83
C THR A 267 -59.74 -10.86 11.39
N HIS A 268 -58.66 -10.94 10.64
CA HIS A 268 -58.61 -10.57 9.23
C HIS A 268 -58.71 -11.82 8.36
N LEU A 269 -59.59 -11.77 7.36
CA LEU A 269 -59.68 -12.79 6.33
C LEU A 269 -59.59 -12.10 4.98
N LYS A 270 -58.45 -12.28 4.29
CA LYS A 270 -58.13 -11.56 3.05
C LYS A 270 -58.16 -10.05 3.24
N ASN A 271 -59.24 -9.38 2.82
CA ASN A 271 -59.39 -7.92 2.86
C ASN A 271 -60.55 -7.45 3.76
N GLU A 272 -61.13 -8.37 4.55
CA GLU A 272 -62.28 -8.11 5.42
C GLU A 272 -61.91 -8.36 6.89
N ILE A 273 -62.50 -7.56 7.78
CA ILE A 273 -62.42 -7.76 9.24
C ILE A 273 -63.62 -8.61 9.65
N VAL A 274 -63.36 -9.81 10.14
CA VAL A 274 -64.37 -10.76 10.58
C VAL A 274 -64.32 -10.90 12.10
N PRO A 275 -65.40 -10.57 12.83
CA PRO A 275 -65.48 -10.86 14.26
C PRO A 275 -65.62 -12.37 14.45
N LEU A 276 -64.69 -12.97 15.18
CA LEU A 276 -64.72 -14.39 15.54
C LEU A 276 -65.06 -14.51 17.03
N GLU A 277 -66.04 -15.35 17.37
CA GLU A 277 -66.38 -15.60 18.77
C GLU A 277 -65.30 -16.46 19.43
N ILE A 278 -64.93 -16.14 20.67
CA ILE A 278 -63.84 -16.85 21.36
C ILE A 278 -64.17 -18.35 21.51
N GLU A 279 -65.45 -18.69 21.68
CA GLU A 279 -65.91 -20.07 21.78
C GLU A 279 -65.71 -20.91 20.51
N GLN A 280 -65.56 -20.25 19.36
CA GLN A 280 -65.33 -20.90 18.06
C GLN A 280 -63.83 -21.11 17.78
N ILE A 281 -62.93 -20.60 18.61
CA ILE A 281 -61.49 -20.74 18.39
C ILE A 281 -61.03 -22.13 18.82
N ALA A 282 -60.40 -22.88 17.90
CA ALA A 282 -59.78 -24.17 18.19
C ALA A 282 -58.35 -23.99 18.73
N TYR A 283 -57.51 -23.25 18.01
CA TYR A 283 -56.14 -22.91 18.44
C TYR A 283 -55.62 -21.70 17.68
N ILE A 284 -54.60 -21.08 18.24
CA ILE A 284 -53.91 -19.93 17.65
C ILE A 284 -52.43 -20.28 17.58
N TYR A 285 -51.81 -20.02 16.43
CA TYR A 285 -50.41 -20.30 16.23
C TYR A 285 -49.68 -19.19 15.49
N MET A 286 -48.37 -19.10 15.70
CA MET A 286 -47.51 -18.15 15.03
C MET A 286 -46.58 -18.87 14.06
N GLU A 287 -46.61 -18.46 12.79
CA GLU A 287 -45.74 -18.95 11.75
C GLU A 287 -45.24 -17.77 10.91
N ASN A 288 -43.93 -17.71 10.63
CA ASN A 288 -43.30 -16.62 9.87
C ASN A 288 -43.69 -15.19 10.35
N THR A 289 -43.74 -14.97 11.66
CA THR A 289 -44.14 -13.71 12.32
C THR A 289 -45.60 -13.27 12.15
N ILE A 290 -46.44 -14.14 11.57
CA ILE A 290 -47.88 -13.90 11.41
C ILE A 290 -48.65 -14.75 12.42
N THR A 291 -49.62 -14.15 13.11
CA THR A 291 -50.52 -14.86 14.04
C THR A 291 -51.73 -15.39 13.30
N TYR A 292 -51.89 -16.71 13.26
CA TYR A 292 -53.01 -17.42 12.65
C TYR A 292 -54.00 -17.91 13.70
N VAL A 293 -55.29 -17.69 13.47
CA VAL A 293 -56.39 -18.14 14.31
C VAL A 293 -57.17 -19.21 13.54
N LYS A 294 -57.29 -20.40 14.10
CA LYS A 294 -58.05 -21.51 13.53
C LYS A 294 -59.39 -21.64 14.25
N ASP A 295 -60.46 -21.61 13.48
CA ASP A 295 -61.83 -21.92 13.94
C ASP A 295 -62.04 -23.45 14.06
N VAL A 296 -62.95 -23.89 14.93
CA VAL A 296 -63.44 -25.27 15.04
C VAL A 296 -63.98 -25.82 13.70
N ASN A 297 -64.49 -24.95 12.83
CA ASN A 297 -64.93 -25.31 11.48
C ASN A 297 -63.80 -25.47 10.46
N GLY A 298 -62.54 -25.25 10.86
CA GLY A 298 -61.37 -25.41 9.99
C GLY A 298 -60.99 -24.17 9.18
N LYS A 299 -61.71 -23.05 9.33
CA LYS A 299 -61.36 -21.78 8.69
C LYS A 299 -60.13 -21.14 9.36
N ILE A 300 -59.24 -20.56 8.57
CA ILE A 300 -58.03 -19.86 9.06
C ILE A 300 -58.22 -18.37 8.82
N SER A 301 -58.05 -17.55 9.87
CA SER A 301 -57.92 -16.10 9.78
C SER A 301 -56.60 -15.65 10.39
N THR A 302 -56.19 -14.41 10.14
CA THR A 302 -54.97 -13.81 10.70
C THR A 302 -55.32 -12.71 11.69
N SER A 303 -54.43 -12.45 12.65
CA SER A 303 -54.55 -11.31 13.57
C SER A 303 -53.26 -10.50 13.57
N ASN A 304 -53.41 -9.17 13.69
CA ASN A 304 -52.28 -8.24 13.80
C ASN A 304 -51.77 -8.11 15.24
N SER A 305 -52.49 -8.68 16.21
CA SER A 305 -52.06 -8.73 17.61
C SER A 305 -51.01 -9.81 17.84
N SER A 306 -50.11 -9.55 18.79
CA SER A 306 -49.13 -10.55 19.20
C SER A 306 -49.81 -11.71 19.94
N LEU A 307 -49.17 -12.89 19.93
CA LEU A 307 -49.70 -14.06 20.65
C LEU A 307 -49.83 -13.78 22.16
N GLU A 308 -48.99 -12.91 22.72
CA GLU A 308 -49.05 -12.49 24.12
C GLU A 308 -50.27 -11.62 24.41
N GLU A 309 -50.53 -10.62 23.56
CA GLU A 309 -51.71 -9.77 23.65
C GLU A 309 -52.99 -10.60 23.57
N ILE A 310 -53.07 -11.51 22.59
CA ILE A 310 -54.26 -12.36 22.45
C ILE A 310 -54.43 -13.25 23.67
N TYR A 311 -53.35 -13.84 24.20
CA TYR A 311 -53.46 -14.66 25.41
C TYR A 311 -53.96 -13.87 26.63
N SER A 312 -53.56 -12.60 26.77
CA SER A 312 -54.01 -11.75 27.89
C SER A 312 -55.49 -11.39 27.83
N GLU A 313 -56.11 -11.45 26.65
CA GLU A 313 -57.53 -11.21 26.44
C GLU A 313 -58.39 -12.49 26.53
N LEU A 314 -57.76 -13.67 26.53
CA LEU A 314 -58.42 -14.96 26.59
C LEU A 314 -58.61 -15.44 28.03
N ASP A 315 -59.64 -16.24 28.24
CA ASP A 315 -59.89 -16.85 29.54
C ASP A 315 -58.91 -18.02 29.78
N ASN A 316 -58.11 -17.90 30.85
CA ASN A 316 -57.10 -18.88 31.25
C ASN A 316 -57.71 -20.24 31.66
N ALA A 317 -59.02 -20.32 31.91
CA ALA A 317 -59.70 -21.59 32.14
C ALA A 317 -59.93 -22.38 30.84
N THR A 318 -60.16 -21.68 29.72
CA THR A 318 -60.50 -22.33 28.43
C THR A 318 -59.34 -22.38 27.45
N PHE A 319 -58.33 -21.52 27.62
CA PHE A 319 -57.14 -21.47 26.76
C PHE A 319 -55.84 -21.71 27.53
N PHE A 320 -54.95 -22.50 26.94
CA PHE A 320 -53.64 -22.80 27.48
C PHE A 320 -52.53 -22.49 26.49
N ARG A 321 -51.47 -21.84 26.96
CA ARG A 321 -50.30 -21.54 26.13
C ARG A 321 -49.30 -22.71 26.12
N ALA A 322 -49.45 -23.58 25.13
CA ALA A 322 -48.64 -24.78 24.93
C ALA A 322 -47.14 -24.48 24.80
N ASN A 323 -46.77 -23.49 23.99
CA ASN A 323 -45.38 -23.04 23.79
C ASN A 323 -45.32 -21.58 23.30
N ARG A 324 -44.13 -21.10 22.90
CA ARG A 324 -43.95 -19.71 22.42
C ARG A 324 -44.75 -19.38 21.15
N GLN A 325 -45.15 -20.41 20.40
CA GLN A 325 -45.78 -20.28 19.10
C GLN A 325 -47.23 -20.79 19.09
N PHE A 326 -47.77 -21.34 20.18
CA PHE A 326 -49.10 -21.96 20.22
C PHE A 326 -49.91 -21.65 21.48
N ILE A 327 -51.19 -21.33 21.28
CA ILE A 327 -52.26 -21.31 22.28
C ILE A 327 -53.32 -22.34 21.86
N LEU A 328 -53.75 -23.17 22.79
CA LEU A 328 -54.74 -24.23 22.59
C LEU A 328 -56.02 -23.91 23.34
N ALA A 329 -57.17 -24.14 22.73
CA ALA A 329 -58.43 -24.24 23.45
C ALA A 329 -58.61 -25.67 24.01
N ILE A 330 -59.23 -25.80 25.19
CA ILE A 330 -59.49 -27.12 25.78
C ILE A 330 -60.34 -28.02 24.86
N LYS A 331 -61.27 -27.41 24.11
CA LYS A 331 -62.20 -28.10 23.20
C LYS A 331 -61.54 -28.68 21.96
N SER A 332 -60.34 -28.22 21.59
CA SER A 332 -59.67 -28.69 20.37
C SER A 332 -58.75 -29.87 20.58
N ILE A 333 -58.54 -30.31 21.83
CA ILE A 333 -57.63 -31.41 22.18
C ILE A 333 -58.32 -32.75 21.89
N ASP A 334 -57.77 -33.53 20.95
CA ASP A 334 -58.25 -34.88 20.62
C ASP A 334 -57.48 -35.94 21.39
N LYS A 335 -56.14 -35.94 21.30
CA LYS A 335 -55.27 -36.91 21.98
C LYS A 335 -54.03 -36.27 22.57
N ILE A 336 -53.60 -36.82 23.69
CA ILE A 336 -52.38 -36.42 24.38
C ILE A 336 -51.42 -37.60 24.35
N LEU A 337 -50.37 -37.50 23.54
CA LEU A 337 -49.36 -38.53 23.38
C LEU A 337 -48.12 -38.19 24.20
N LYS A 338 -47.54 -39.18 24.87
CA LYS A 338 -46.22 -39.02 25.49
C LYS A 338 -45.18 -38.96 24.38
N TYR A 339 -44.48 -37.84 24.30
CA TYR A 339 -43.39 -37.60 23.36
C TYR A 339 -42.07 -37.65 24.12
N GLY A 340 -40.99 -38.09 23.46
CA GLY A 340 -39.71 -38.41 24.13
C GLY A 340 -39.22 -37.34 25.13
N ASN A 341 -38.50 -37.79 26.16
CA ASN A 341 -37.91 -36.93 27.20
C ASN A 341 -38.94 -36.16 28.07
N ASN A 342 -40.03 -36.83 28.46
CA ASN A 342 -41.14 -36.28 29.28
C ASN A 342 -41.90 -35.10 28.65
N GLN A 343 -41.86 -34.96 27.33
CA GLN A 343 -42.67 -33.97 26.60
C GLN A 343 -44.06 -34.55 26.27
N LEU A 344 -45.02 -33.68 26.00
CA LEU A 344 -46.36 -34.08 25.55
C LEU A 344 -46.59 -33.57 24.13
N LYS A 345 -47.02 -34.45 23.23
CA LYS A 345 -47.49 -34.08 21.90
C LYS A 345 -49.01 -34.06 21.91
N ILE A 346 -49.60 -32.95 21.51
CA ILE A 346 -51.05 -32.75 21.50
C ILE A 346 -51.55 -32.87 20.06
N GLU A 347 -52.45 -33.81 19.82
CA GLU A 347 -53.21 -33.86 18.58
C GLU A 347 -54.48 -33.03 18.74
N VAL A 348 -54.72 -32.12 17.80
CA VAL A 348 -55.85 -31.18 17.82
C VAL A 348 -56.78 -31.37 16.64
N VAL A 349 -58.05 -31.09 16.85
CA VAL A 349 -59.09 -31.06 15.82
C VAL A 349 -59.64 -29.63 15.73
N PRO A 350 -59.59 -28.98 14.55
CA PRO A 350 -59.09 -29.46 13.24
C PRO A 350 -57.57 -29.65 13.17
N LYS A 351 -57.09 -30.63 12.39
CA LYS A 351 -55.66 -30.99 12.32
C LYS A 351 -54.75 -29.77 12.11
N SER A 352 -53.81 -29.59 13.03
CA SER A 352 -52.79 -28.54 12.95
C SER A 352 -51.73 -28.85 11.87
N PRO A 353 -51.28 -27.85 11.09
CA PRO A 353 -50.16 -28.01 10.17
C PRO A 353 -48.81 -28.18 10.89
N ILE A 354 -48.71 -27.74 12.14
CA ILE A 354 -47.50 -27.77 12.96
C ILE A 354 -47.73 -28.67 14.17
N ASP A 355 -46.72 -29.49 14.50
CA ASP A 355 -46.75 -30.36 15.69
C ASP A 355 -46.83 -29.52 16.98
N VAL A 356 -47.87 -29.77 17.78
CA VAL A 356 -48.03 -29.08 19.06
C VAL A 356 -47.30 -29.85 20.15
N ILE A 357 -46.12 -29.36 20.53
CA ILE A 357 -45.26 -29.98 21.55
C ILE A 357 -45.21 -29.10 22.80
N ILE A 358 -45.52 -29.70 23.94
CA ILE A 358 -45.42 -29.10 25.28
C ILE A 358 -44.15 -29.63 25.97
N SER A 359 -43.29 -28.71 26.36
CA SER A 359 -42.01 -29.03 27.02
C SER A 359 -42.19 -29.68 28.40
N LYS A 360 -41.17 -30.41 28.88
CA LYS A 360 -41.13 -31.05 30.21
C LYS A 360 -41.50 -30.10 31.36
N ASN A 361 -41.07 -28.84 31.30
CA ASN A 361 -41.30 -27.85 32.35
C ASN A 361 -42.77 -27.42 32.45
N LYS A 362 -43.49 -27.41 31.31
CA LYS A 362 -44.92 -27.06 31.23
C LYS A 362 -45.86 -28.26 31.25
N ALA A 363 -45.33 -29.47 31.13
CA ALA A 363 -46.15 -30.69 31.09
C ALA A 363 -46.94 -30.93 32.38
N ALA A 364 -46.39 -30.56 33.55
CA ALA A 364 -47.10 -30.65 34.84
C ALA A 364 -48.22 -29.60 34.94
N GLU A 365 -47.95 -28.37 34.52
CA GLU A 365 -48.91 -27.26 34.49
C GLU A 365 -50.08 -27.56 33.54
N PHE A 366 -49.79 -28.08 32.35
CA PHE A 366 -50.80 -28.48 31.37
C PHE A 366 -51.74 -29.57 31.91
N LYS A 367 -51.19 -30.58 32.61
CA LYS A 367 -52.02 -31.62 33.24
C LYS A 367 -52.88 -31.08 34.37
N ALA A 368 -52.34 -30.14 35.17
CA ALA A 368 -53.11 -29.48 36.22
C ALA A 368 -54.23 -28.61 35.63
N TRP A 369 -53.97 -27.95 34.50
CA TRP A 369 -54.94 -27.15 33.77
C TRP A 369 -56.09 -27.99 33.18
N LEU A 370 -55.81 -29.18 32.64
CA LEU A 370 -56.85 -30.11 32.15
C LEU A 370 -57.77 -30.66 33.25
N ASN A 371 -57.33 -30.62 34.51
CA ASN A 371 -58.09 -31.09 35.67
C ASN A 371 -58.87 -29.97 36.39
N LYS A 372 -58.79 -28.72 35.90
CA LYS A 372 -59.63 -27.61 36.37
C LYS A 372 -60.92 -27.57 35.56
#